data_AF-A0A6N9Z409-F1
#
_entry.id   AF-A0A6N9Z409-F1
#
_cell.length_a   1.000
_cell.length_b   1.000
_cell.length_c   1.000
_cell.angle_alpha   90.00
_cell.angle_beta   90.00
_cell.angle_gamma   90.00
#
_symmetry.space_group_name_H-M   'P 1'
#
loop_
_entity.id
_entity.type
_entity.pdbx_description
1 polymer ?
#
loop_
_entity_poly.entity_id
_entity_poly.type
_entity_poly.pdbx_seq_one_letter_code
_entity_poly.pdbx_strand_id
1 'polypeptide(L)' 'MSDERDSAPAYDASRRTPRKHRRVVFHGSELFDADGVKLEPGDMTTAAQRDADDDKRILGELPPHWAVFNDRR' A
#
# COMPACT_ATOMS: atom_id res chain seq x y z
N MET A 1 -36.45 -37.70 -34.87
CA MET A 1 -36.19 -36.62 -33.88
C MET A 1 -35.34 -37.24 -32.79
N SER A 2 -34.02 -37.11 -32.90
CA SER A 2 -33.09 -37.59 -31.88
C SER A 2 -32.63 -36.36 -31.12
N ASP A 3 -33.20 -36.15 -29.94
CA ASP A 3 -32.79 -35.09 -29.02
C ASP A 3 -31.43 -35.43 -28.42
N GLU A 4 -30.36 -35.02 -29.09
CA GLU A 4 -29.02 -34.88 -28.50
C GLU A 4 -29.06 -33.71 -27.50
N ARG A 5 -29.68 -33.95 -26.34
CA ARG A 5 -29.55 -33.05 -25.19
C ARG A 5 -28.18 -33.25 -24.58
N ASP A 6 -27.26 -32.44 -25.10
CA ASP A 6 -26.14 -31.81 -24.41
C ASP A 6 -25.80 -32.49 -23.07
N SER A 7 -24.84 -33.43 -23.12
CA SER A 7 -24.36 -34.18 -21.97
C SER A 7 -23.60 -33.24 -21.04
N ALA A 8 -24.35 -32.51 -20.20
CA ALA A 8 -23.76 -31.75 -19.12
C ALA A 8 -23.02 -32.74 -18.19
N PRO A 9 -21.72 -32.52 -17.90
CA PRO A 9 -20.96 -33.46 -17.09
C PRO A 9 -21.58 -33.57 -15.70
N ALA A 10 -21.74 -34.81 -15.22
CA ALA A 10 -22.28 -35.11 -13.90
C ALA A 10 -21.58 -34.30 -12.80
N TYR A 11 -22.34 -33.94 -11.77
CA TYR A 11 -21.83 -33.18 -10.62
C TYR A 11 -20.71 -33.97 -9.91
N ASP A 12 -19.59 -33.31 -9.66
CA ASP A 12 -18.43 -33.89 -8.98
C ASP A 12 -17.94 -32.91 -7.90
N ALA A 13 -18.11 -33.30 -6.64
CA ALA A 13 -17.71 -32.51 -5.48
C ALA A 13 -16.18 -32.40 -5.31
N SER A 14 -15.42 -33.26 -6.00
CA SER A 14 -13.95 -33.22 -6.00
C SER A 14 -13.37 -32.32 -7.11
N ARG A 15 -14.21 -31.81 -8.02
CA ARG A 15 -13.81 -30.96 -9.14
C ARG A 15 -13.31 -29.60 -8.65
N ARG A 16 -12.00 -29.47 -8.50
CA ARG A 16 -11.34 -28.17 -8.23
C ARG A 16 -11.12 -27.43 -9.55
N THR A 17 -11.95 -26.42 -9.82
CA THR A 17 -11.64 -25.42 -10.85
C THR A 17 -10.74 -24.35 -10.24
N PRO A 18 -9.57 -24.05 -10.85
CA PRO A 18 -8.73 -22.95 -10.39
C PRO A 18 -9.52 -21.64 -10.44
N ARG A 19 -9.64 -20.95 -9.30
CA ARG A 19 -10.29 -19.64 -9.23
C ARG A 19 -9.41 -18.63 -9.95
N LYS A 20 -9.76 -18.27 -11.18
CA LYS A 20 -9.12 -17.16 -11.90
C LYS A 20 -9.66 -15.85 -11.35
N HIS A 21 -8.84 -15.12 -10.60
CA HIS A 21 -9.18 -13.76 -10.16
C HIS A 21 -9.03 -12.81 -11.36
N ARG A 22 -10.13 -12.20 -11.79
CA ARG A 22 -10.12 -11.20 -12.85
C ARG A 22 -9.70 -9.85 -12.26
N ARG A 23 -8.50 -9.36 -12.60
CA ARG A 23 -8.10 -7.98 -12.27
C ARG A 23 -8.99 -7.03 -13.07
N VAL A 24 -9.78 -6.24 -12.37
CA VAL A 24 -10.46 -5.09 -12.97
C VAL A 24 -9.43 -3.96 -13.01
N VAL A 25 -8.99 -3.60 -14.22
CA VAL A 25 -8.10 -2.45 -14.43
C VAL A 25 -8.98 -1.31 -14.93
N PHE A 26 -9.14 -0.28 -14.12
CA PHE A 26 -9.75 0.96 -14.57
C PHE A 26 -8.68 1.75 -15.32
N HIS A 27 -8.81 1.86 -16.64
CA HIS A 27 -8.01 2.77 -17.43
C HIS A 27 -8.55 4.18 -17.19
N GLY A 28 -7.81 5.00 -16.45
CA GLY A 28 -8.14 6.41 -16.27
C GLY A 28 -8.17 7.13 -17.61
N SER A 29 -9.12 8.03 -17.80
CA SER A 29 -9.16 8.99 -18.92
C SER A 29 -8.70 10.39 -18.50
N GLU A 30 -8.07 10.49 -17.32
CA GLU A 30 -7.66 11.75 -16.72
C GLU A 30 -6.46 12.32 -17.48
N LEU A 31 -6.64 13.51 -18.03
CA LEU A 31 -5.56 14.36 -18.54
C LEU A 31 -5.03 15.15 -17.35
N PHE A 32 -3.91 14.73 -16.79
CA PHE A 32 -3.20 15.54 -15.81
C PHE A 32 -2.69 16.79 -16.54
N ASP A 33 -3.36 17.93 -16.34
CA ASP A 33 -2.78 19.21 -16.72
C ASP A 33 -1.43 19.34 -15.98
N ALA A 34 -0.39 19.81 -16.69
CA ALA A 34 0.98 19.86 -16.17
C ALA A 34 1.13 20.66 -14.85
N ASP A 35 0.10 21.42 -14.47
CA ASP A 35 0.06 22.27 -13.29
C ASP A 35 -0.88 21.73 -12.17
N GLY A 36 -1.33 20.47 -12.27
CA GLY A 36 -2.35 19.90 -11.38
C GLY A 36 -1.86 19.39 -10.01
N VAL A 37 -0.55 19.35 -9.78
CA VAL A 37 0.01 18.96 -8.48
C VAL A 37 0.44 20.22 -7.74
N LYS A 38 -0.36 20.63 -6.75
CA LYS A 38 0.09 21.58 -5.74
C LYS A 38 1.23 20.93 -4.99
N LEU A 39 2.44 21.46 -5.14
CA LEU A 39 3.57 21.05 -4.32
C LEU A 39 3.23 21.41 -2.88
N GLU A 40 3.04 20.40 -2.05
CA GLU A 40 2.88 20.62 -0.62
C GLU A 40 4.23 21.09 -0.06
N PRO A 41 4.26 21.91 1.00
CA PRO A 41 5.51 22.37 1.60
C PRO A 41 6.48 21.23 1.94
N GLY A 42 5.94 20.04 2.25
CA GLY A 42 6.71 18.82 2.49
C GLY A 42 7.44 18.26 1.26
N ASP A 43 6.93 18.49 0.05
CA ASP A 43 7.55 18.04 -1.20
C ASP A 43 8.82 18.82 -1.53
N MET A 44 8.93 20.04 -0.99
CA MET A 44 10.11 20.89 -1.10
C MET A 44 11.15 20.60 -0.01
N THR A 45 10.79 19.84 1.03
CA THR A 45 11.74 19.51 2.10
C THR A 45 12.74 18.46 1.62
N THR A 46 14.01 18.84 1.63
CA THR A 46 15.09 17.89 1.35
C THR A 46 15.14 16.82 2.44
N ALA A 47 15.61 15.62 2.10
CA ALA A 47 15.73 14.52 3.07
C ALA A 47 16.57 14.93 4.30
N ALA A 48 17.69 15.63 4.08
CA ALA A 48 18.56 16.10 5.14
C ALA A 48 17.88 17.07 6.13
N GLN A 49 16.94 17.88 5.65
CA GLN A 49 16.21 18.84 6.49
C GLN A 49 15.16 18.13 7.34
N ARG A 50 14.50 17.11 6.79
CA ARG A 50 13.61 16.22 7.54
C ARG A 50 14.37 15.46 8.62
N ASP A 51 15.53 14.89 8.29
CA ASP A 51 16.35 14.16 9.25
C ASP A 51 16.81 15.07 10.42
N ALA A 52 17.22 16.31 10.13
CA ALA A 52 17.61 17.27 11.16
C ALA A 52 16.45 17.71 12.08
N ASP A 53 15.26 17.90 11.51
CA ASP A 53 14.05 18.21 12.28
C ASP A 53 13.61 17.01 13.14
N ASP A 54 13.74 15.79 12.59
CA ASP A 54 13.49 14.54 13.31
C ASP A 54 14.49 14.32 14.44
N ASP A 55 15.78 14.55 14.22
CA ASP A 55 16.82 14.49 15.26
C ASP A 55 16.53 15.47 16.39
N LYS A 56 16.16 16.71 16.05
CA LYS A 56 15.79 17.72 17.04
C LYS A 56 14.57 17.30 17.86
N ARG A 57 13.58 16.67 17.22
CA ARG A 57 12.37 16.16 17.88
C ARG A 57 12.69 14.96 18.77
N ILE A 58 13.47 13.98 18.27
CA ILE A 58 13.90 12.80 19.02
C ILE A 58 14.66 13.22 20.28
N LEU A 59 15.49 14.25 20.20
CA LEU A 59 16.24 14.76 21.36
C LEU A 59 15.41 15.64 22.31
N GLY A 60 14.37 16.32 21.81
CA GLY A 60 13.55 17.25 22.59
C GLY A 60 12.35 16.63 23.30
N GLU A 61 11.77 15.55 22.74
CA GLU A 61 10.54 14.93 23.21
C GLU A 61 10.77 13.51 23.73
N LEU A 62 11.99 13.22 24.21
CA LEU A 62 12.39 11.91 24.67
C LEU A 62 11.79 11.64 26.08
N PRO A 63 10.83 10.69 26.27
CA PRO A 63 10.35 10.27 27.58
C PRO A 63 11.44 10.10 28.65
N PRO A 64 11.13 10.43 29.92
CA PRO A 64 12.12 10.46 31.00
C PRO A 64 12.81 9.12 31.28
N HIS A 65 12.27 8.00 30.79
CA HIS A 65 12.87 6.67 30.93
C HIS A 65 13.85 6.30 29.79
N TRP A 66 14.01 7.16 28.77
CA TRP A 66 14.90 6.93 27.63
C TRP A 66 16.30 7.55 27.79
N ALA A 67 16.51 8.45 28.76
CA ALA A 67 17.80 9.11 29.02
C ALA A 67 18.53 8.58 30.28
N VAL A 68 18.07 7.49 30.91
CA VAL A 68 18.64 6.99 32.17
C VAL A 68 19.81 6.03 31.88
N PHE A 69 21.03 6.57 31.78
CA PHE A 69 22.24 5.78 31.86
C PHE A 69 22.59 5.54 33.34
N ASN A 70 22.32 4.33 33.84
CA ASN A 70 22.78 3.91 35.15
C ASN A 70 24.29 3.64 35.11
N ASP A 71 25.09 4.67 35.34
CA ASP A 71 26.53 4.51 35.56
C ASP A 71 26.73 3.90 36.95
N ARG A 72 26.86 2.56 37.01
CA ARG A 72 27.26 1.87 38.24
C ARG A 72 28.77 2.06 38.40
N ARG A 73 29.17 2.94 39.30
CA ARG A 73 30.54 3.00 39.83
C ARG A 73 30.54 2.73 41.33
#